data_AF-A0A117SCN2-F1
#
_entry.id   AF-A0A117SCN2-F1
#
_cell.length_a   1.000
_cell.length_b   1.000
_cell.length_c   1.000
_cell.angle_alpha   90.00
_cell.angle_beta   90.00
_cell.angle_gamma   90.00
#
_symmetry.space_group_name_H-M   'P 1'
#
loop_
_entity.id
_entity.type
_entity.pdbx_description
1 polymer ?
#
loop_
_entity_poly.entity_id
_entity_poly.type
_entity_poly.pdbx_seq_one_letter_code
_entity_poly.pdbx_strand_id
1 'polypeptide(L)'
;MKAVGQSLNDVTGSTGHSSAVMFAQVLHAIRVAFFRDCRDIARWDVQCEIAEPLGLDLAEIERHVHSGTAFAFLAADYQDAEKMRIEGSPSFVLNEGRQKLYGNVGFHLIEANIQELLRSPGANEASWC
;
A
#
# COMPACT_ATOMS: atom_id res chain seq x y z
N MET A 1 -16.09 27.39 2.61
CA MET A 1 -14.92 26.56 2.94
C MET A 1 -14.78 25.48 1.87
N LYS A 2 -14.07 25.80 0.79
CA LYS A 2 -13.72 24.91 -0.33
C LYS A 2 -12.30 25.29 -0.72
N ALA A 3 -11.30 24.52 -0.30
CA ALA A 3 -9.92 24.61 -0.81
C ALA A 3 -9.00 23.59 -0.08
N VAL A 4 -9.29 22.29 -0.20
CA VAL A 4 -8.28 21.22 -0.03
C VAL A 4 -8.75 20.07 -0.92
N GLY A 5 -8.28 20.03 -2.16
CA GLY A 5 -8.73 19.03 -3.13
C GLY A 5 -8.12 19.15 -4.53
N GLN A 6 -7.33 20.19 -4.79
CA GLN A 6 -6.62 20.37 -6.05
C GLN A 6 -5.12 20.44 -5.77
N SER A 7 -4.47 19.30 -5.54
CA SER A 7 -3.02 19.16 -5.72
C SER A 7 -2.59 17.68 -5.77
N LEU A 8 -3.32 16.82 -6.49
CA LEU A 8 -2.88 15.44 -6.75
C LEU A 8 -3.00 15.03 -8.24
N ASN A 9 -3.43 15.93 -9.14
CA ASN A 9 -3.79 15.57 -10.52
C ASN A 9 -2.84 16.15 -11.58
N ASP A 10 -1.53 16.24 -11.34
CA ASP A 10 -0.63 16.69 -12.42
C ASP A 10 0.74 15.99 -12.48
N VAL A 11 0.78 14.68 -12.19
CA VAL A 11 1.91 13.82 -12.59
C VAL A 11 1.39 12.49 -13.12
N THR A 12 0.71 12.50 -14.27
CA THR A 12 0.41 11.27 -15.03
C THR A 12 1.15 11.27 -16.36
N GLY A 13 2.26 10.55 -16.41
CA GLY A 13 2.97 10.24 -17.65
C GLY A 13 4.08 9.21 -17.39
N SER A 14 3.78 7.93 -17.58
CA SER A 14 4.73 6.80 -17.67
C SER A 14 5.50 6.31 -16.40
N THR A 15 5.57 7.04 -15.30
CA THR A 15 6.39 6.63 -14.12
C THR A 15 5.66 5.82 -13.03
N GLY A 16 4.33 5.90 -12.97
CA GLY A 16 3.55 5.29 -11.87
C GLY A 16 3.54 3.75 -11.87
N HIS A 17 3.57 3.12 -13.04
CA HIS A 17 3.58 1.65 -13.15
C HIS A 17 4.91 1.05 -12.69
N SER A 18 6.03 1.73 -12.98
CA SER A 18 7.36 1.28 -12.56
C SER A 18 7.51 1.35 -11.05
N SER A 19 7.07 2.44 -10.41
CA SER A 19 7.17 2.59 -8.95
C SER A 19 6.34 1.56 -8.18
N ALA A 20 5.11 1.27 -8.64
CA ALA A 20 4.26 0.26 -7.98
C ALA A 20 4.85 -1.15 -8.10
N VAL A 21 5.41 -1.49 -9.27
CA VAL A 21 6.11 -2.77 -9.49
C VAL A 21 7.35 -2.87 -8.61
N MET A 22 8.18 -1.82 -8.57
CA MET A 22 9.37 -1.76 -7.72
C MET A 22 9.00 -1.94 -6.24
N PHE A 23 7.98 -1.22 -5.77
CA PHE A 23 7.48 -1.35 -4.40
C PHE A 23 7.06 -2.79 -4.07
N ALA A 24 6.29 -3.43 -4.97
CA ALA A 24 5.85 -4.81 -4.81
C ALA A 24 7.03 -5.80 -4.78
N GLN A 25 8.04 -5.59 -5.62
CA GLN A 25 9.26 -6.40 -5.67
C GLN A 25 10.07 -6.29 -4.38
N VAL A 26 10.27 -5.06 -3.87
CA VAL A 26 10.97 -4.81 -2.60
C VAL A 26 10.25 -5.48 -1.44
N LEU A 27 8.94 -5.26 -1.32
CA LEU A 27 8.14 -5.90 -0.27
C LEU A 27 8.17 -7.42 -0.35
N HIS A 28 8.14 -7.99 -1.56
CA HIS A 28 8.28 -9.43 -1.75
C HIS A 28 9.65 -9.91 -1.29
N ALA A 29 10.73 -9.23 -1.67
CA ALA A 29 12.09 -9.56 -1.26
C ALA A 29 12.28 -9.48 0.26
N ILE A 30 11.72 -8.46 0.93
CA ILE A 30 11.72 -8.34 2.39
C ILE A 30 10.97 -9.50 3.05
N ARG A 31 9.76 -9.84 2.56
CA ARG A 31 9.00 -10.98 3.09
C ARG A 31 9.75 -12.29 2.94
N VAL A 32 10.39 -12.50 1.79
CA VAL A 32 11.22 -13.67 1.53
C VAL A 32 12.40 -13.73 2.49
N ALA A 33 13.13 -12.62 2.67
CA ALA A 33 14.24 -12.52 3.60
C ALA A 33 13.83 -12.86 5.05
N PHE A 34 12.66 -12.39 5.49
CA PHE A 34 12.16 -12.67 6.84
C PHE A 34 11.61 -14.09 7.00
N PHE A 35 10.63 -14.48 6.19
CA PHE A 35 9.88 -15.73 6.38
C PHE A 35 10.59 -16.99 5.87
N ARG A 36 11.36 -16.87 4.78
CA ARG A 36 12.07 -18.02 4.19
C ARG A 36 13.51 -18.10 4.69
N ASP A 37 14.21 -16.97 4.68
CA ASP A 37 15.65 -16.93 4.94
C ASP A 37 16.01 -16.59 6.39
N CYS A 38 15.01 -16.33 7.25
CA CYS A 38 15.16 -16.01 8.68
C CYS A 38 16.14 -14.85 8.97
N ARG A 39 16.21 -13.87 8.05
CA ARG A 39 17.07 -12.69 8.21
C ARG A 39 16.40 -11.65 9.11
N ASP A 40 17.20 -10.94 9.89
CA ASP A 40 16.73 -9.84 10.73
C ASP A 40 16.51 -8.57 9.89
N ILE A 41 15.30 -8.44 9.32
CA ILE A 41 14.90 -7.31 8.49
C ILE A 41 14.71 -6.00 9.28
N ALA A 42 14.83 -6.01 10.61
CA ALA A 42 14.82 -4.78 11.41
C ALA A 42 16.13 -4.00 11.27
N ARG A 43 17.21 -4.63 10.81
CA ARG A 43 18.51 -3.99 10.63
C ARG A 43 18.65 -3.29 9.27
N TRP A 44 19.23 -2.10 9.29
CA TRP A 44 19.45 -1.28 8.09
C TRP A 44 20.37 -1.94 7.05
N ASP A 45 21.43 -2.61 7.48
CA ASP A 45 22.36 -3.31 6.60
C ASP A 45 21.65 -4.45 5.84
N VAL A 46 20.82 -5.23 6.54
CA VAL A 46 19.98 -6.27 5.92
C VAL A 46 19.01 -5.67 4.90
N GLN A 47 18.38 -4.53 5.21
CA GLN A 47 17.50 -3.84 4.26
C GLN A 47 18.25 -3.34 3.02
N CYS A 48 19.47 -2.81 3.19
CA CYS A 48 20.33 -2.38 2.08
C CYS A 48 20.71 -3.54 1.16
N GLU A 49 21.13 -4.68 1.72
CA GLU A 49 21.46 -5.89 0.96
C GLU A 49 20.27 -6.44 0.16
N ILE A 50 19.04 -6.24 0.64
CA ILE A 50 17.81 -6.63 -0.09
C ILE A 50 17.51 -5.64 -1.22
N ALA A 51 17.77 -4.34 -0.99
CA ALA A 51 17.45 -3.25 -1.91
C ALA A 51 18.47 -3.08 -3.05
N GLU A 52 19.75 -3.36 -2.80
CA GLU A 52 20.85 -3.19 -3.77
C GLU A 52 20.64 -3.97 -5.09
N PRO A 53 20.27 -5.27 -5.08
CA PRO A 53 20.03 -6.01 -6.33
C PRO A 53 18.81 -5.51 -7.12
N LEU A 54 17.93 -4.74 -6.48
CA LEU A 54 16.75 -4.14 -7.10
C LEU A 54 17.04 -2.78 -7.74
N GLY A 55 18.29 -2.29 -7.66
CA GLY A 55 18.70 -1.02 -8.28
C GLY A 55 18.14 0.21 -7.59
N LEU A 56 17.83 0.12 -6.29
CA LEU A 56 17.37 1.25 -5.50
C LEU A 56 18.53 2.19 -5.13
N ASP A 57 18.25 3.49 -5.11
CA ASP A 57 19.19 4.49 -4.61
C ASP A 57 19.22 4.47 -3.07
N LEU A 58 20.17 3.72 -2.51
CA LEU A 58 20.32 3.56 -1.07
C LEU A 58 20.62 4.89 -0.36
N ALA A 59 21.35 5.80 -0.99
CA ALA A 59 21.68 7.09 -0.41
C ALA A 59 20.44 7.98 -0.27
N GLU A 60 19.56 7.94 -1.27
CA GLU A 60 18.29 8.67 -1.23
C GLU A 60 17.34 8.07 -0.17
N ILE A 61 17.25 6.74 -0.07
CA ILE A 61 16.45 6.08 0.97
C ILE A 61 16.99 6.46 2.36
N GLU A 62 18.30 6.38 2.56
CA GLU A 62 18.96 6.75 3.81
C GLU A 62 18.64 8.21 4.19
N ARG A 63 18.68 9.13 3.23
CA ARG A 63 18.31 10.54 3.45
C ARG A 63 16.85 10.70 3.90
N HIS A 64 15.93 9.94 3.32
CA HIS A 64 14.52 9.95 3.73
C HIS A 64 14.29 9.36 5.13
N VAL A 65 15.06 8.35 5.52
CA VAL A 65 15.03 7.77 6.87
C VAL A 65 15.58 8.76 7.89
N HIS A 66 16.78 9.32 7.67
CA HIS A 66 17.42 10.24 8.63
C HIS A 66 16.73 11.59 8.75
N SER A 67 16.08 12.08 7.69
CA SER A 67 15.28 13.30 7.76
C SER A 67 14.00 13.15 8.60
N GLY A 68 13.62 11.92 8.98
CA GLY A 68 12.35 11.64 9.66
C GLY A 68 11.15 11.59 8.72
N THR A 69 11.34 11.88 7.43
CA THR A 69 10.26 11.91 6.42
C THR A 69 9.57 10.55 6.31
N ALA A 70 10.36 9.46 6.19
CA ALA A 70 9.80 8.11 6.09
C ALA A 70 9.02 7.72 7.36
N PHE A 71 9.51 8.10 8.54
CA PHE A 71 8.83 7.86 9.81
C PHE A 71 7.52 8.65 9.92
N ALA A 72 7.49 9.89 9.45
CA ALA A 72 6.28 10.72 9.45
C ALA A 72 5.18 10.10 8.56
N PHE A 73 5.54 9.61 7.37
CA PHE A 73 4.60 8.90 6.51
C PHE A 73 4.08 7.60 7.17
N LEU A 74 4.97 6.79 7.76
CA LEU A 74 4.56 5.57 8.47
C LEU A 74 3.63 5.89 9.65
N ALA A 75 3.89 6.96 10.41
CA ALA A 75 3.03 7.40 11.51
C ALA A 75 1.65 7.85 11.01
N ALA A 76 1.58 8.55 9.87
CA ALA A 76 0.32 8.92 9.23
C ALA A 76 -0.47 7.67 8.79
N ASP A 77 0.19 6.66 8.22
CA ASP A 77 -0.45 5.40 7.84
C ASP A 77 -1.08 4.69 9.05
N TYR A 78 -0.40 4.67 10.21
CA TYR A 78 -0.97 4.13 11.44
C TYR A 78 -2.20 4.92 11.93
N GLN A 79 -2.16 6.25 11.86
CA GLN A 79 -3.31 7.09 12.21
C GLN A 79 -4.51 6.84 11.29
N ASP A 80 -4.26 6.67 9.99
CA ASP A 80 -5.32 6.39 9.02
C ASP A 80 -5.90 4.98 9.22
N ALA A 81 -5.06 3.99 9.53
CA ALA A 81 -5.51 2.65 9.93
C ALA A 81 -6.39 2.69 11.19
N GLU A 82 -6.03 3.49 12.19
CA GLU A 82 -6.82 3.67 13.41
C GLU A 82 -8.18 4.34 13.12
N LYS A 83 -8.20 5.43 12.33
CA LYS A 83 -9.43 6.11 11.91
C LYS A 83 -10.38 5.15 11.17
N MET A 84 -9.82 4.28 10.33
CA MET A 84 -10.57 3.24 9.61
C MET A 84 -10.92 2.03 10.48
N ARG A 85 -10.48 1.98 11.74
CA ARG A 85 -10.65 0.86 12.67
C ARG A 85 -10.12 -0.46 12.09
N ILE A 86 -8.93 -0.44 11.50
CA ILE A 86 -8.31 -1.65 10.97
C ILE A 86 -7.94 -2.57 12.14
N GLU A 87 -8.48 -3.78 12.13
CA GLU A 87 -8.33 -4.75 13.22
C GLU A 87 -7.03 -5.56 13.13
N GLY A 88 -6.45 -5.63 11.93
CA GLY A 88 -5.19 -6.31 11.68
C GLY A 88 -4.87 -6.44 10.19
N SER A 89 -3.84 -7.23 9.88
CA SER A 89 -3.38 -7.48 8.51
C SER A 89 -3.60 -8.95 8.07
N PRO A 90 -3.84 -9.22 6.77
CA PRO A 90 -4.12 -8.23 5.73
C PRO A 90 -5.55 -7.67 5.87
N SER A 91 -5.73 -6.43 5.44
CA SER A 91 -7.05 -5.77 5.37
C SER A 91 -7.18 -5.04 4.04
N PHE A 92 -8.37 -5.13 3.43
CA PHE A 92 -8.75 -4.32 2.27
C PHE A 92 -9.91 -3.41 2.67
N VAL A 93 -9.74 -2.11 2.46
CA VAL A 93 -10.80 -1.12 2.61
C VAL A 93 -11.25 -0.72 1.22
N LEU A 94 -12.53 -0.92 0.93
CA LEU A 94 -13.11 -0.63 -0.36
C LEU A 94 -14.27 0.35 -0.19
N ASN A 95 -14.62 1.04 -1.27
CA ASN A 95 -15.80 1.89 -1.35
C ASN A 95 -15.83 2.99 -0.26
N GLU A 96 -14.75 3.74 -0.13
CA GLU A 96 -14.61 4.83 0.86
C GLU A 96 -14.86 4.38 2.31
N GLY A 97 -14.57 3.10 2.62
CA GLY A 97 -14.76 2.54 3.95
C GLY A 97 -16.09 1.84 4.18
N ARG A 98 -17.00 1.80 3.20
CA ARG A 98 -18.27 1.04 3.32
C ARG A 98 -18.06 -0.47 3.35
N GLN A 99 -16.92 -0.95 2.85
CA GLN A 99 -16.55 -2.36 2.91
C GLN A 99 -15.16 -2.53 3.51
N LYS A 100 -15.03 -3.54 4.37
CA LYS A 100 -13.76 -3.96 4.95
C LYS A 100 -13.66 -5.47 4.89
N LEU A 101 -12.63 -5.97 4.22
CA LEU A 101 -12.28 -7.40 4.17
C LEU A 101 -11.07 -7.60 5.07
N TYR A 102 -11.22 -8.35 6.16
CA TYR A 102 -10.16 -8.60 7.14
C TYR A 102 -9.73 -10.07 7.14
N GLY A 103 -8.42 -10.29 7.18
CA GLY A 103 -7.79 -11.61 7.26
C GLY A 103 -7.53 -12.23 5.89
N ASN A 104 -7.19 -13.52 5.88
CA ASN A 104 -6.90 -14.27 4.66
C ASN A 104 -8.19 -14.61 3.90
N VAL A 105 -8.79 -13.60 3.26
CA VAL A 105 -10.01 -13.73 2.47
C VAL A 105 -9.69 -14.38 1.12
N GLY A 106 -10.49 -15.38 0.73
CA GLY A 106 -10.28 -16.09 -0.54
C GLY A 106 -10.43 -15.17 -1.76
N PHE A 107 -9.57 -15.34 -2.76
CA PHE A 107 -9.48 -14.46 -3.94
C PHE A 107 -10.82 -14.21 -4.64
N HIS A 108 -11.67 -15.24 -4.77
CA HIS A 108 -13.00 -15.11 -5.39
C HIS A 108 -13.92 -14.08 -4.69
N LEU A 109 -13.74 -13.83 -3.38
CA LEU A 109 -14.53 -12.86 -2.62
C LEU A 109 -13.98 -11.46 -2.88
N ILE A 110 -12.66 -11.32 -2.91
CA ILE A 110 -12.00 -10.06 -3.26
C ILE A 110 -12.41 -9.65 -4.68
N GLU A 111 -12.34 -10.59 -5.64
CA GLU A 111 -12.75 -10.38 -7.03
C GLU A 111 -14.21 -9.96 -7.13
N ALA A 112 -15.13 -10.67 -6.48
CA ALA A 112 -16.55 -10.33 -6.51
C ALA A 112 -16.84 -8.91 -5.99
N ASN A 113 -16.17 -8.48 -4.91
CA ASN A 113 -16.32 -7.12 -4.38
C ASN A 113 -15.75 -6.06 -5.35
N ILE A 114 -14.61 -6.33 -5.99
CA ILE A 114 -14.04 -5.43 -7.00
C ILE A 114 -14.96 -5.33 -8.22
N GLN A 115 -15.48 -6.45 -8.74
CA GLN A 115 -16.38 -6.45 -9.89
C GLN A 115 -17.67 -5.67 -9.60
N GLU A 116 -18.22 -5.82 -8.40
CA GLU A 116 -19.39 -5.06 -7.99
C GLU A 116 -19.11 -3.55 -7.85
N LEU A 117 -17.91 -3.15 -7.41
CA LEU A 117 -17.52 -1.74 -7.34
C LEU A 117 -17.30 -1.11 -8.71
N LEU A 118 -16.84 -1.88 -9.68
CA LEU A 118 -16.66 -1.43 -11.06
C LEU A 118 -17.98 -1.43 -11.84
N ARG A 119 -18.99 -2.15 -11.35
CA ARG A 119 -20.31 -2.18 -11.96
C ARG A 119 -20.94 -0.78 -11.91
N SER A 120 -21.52 -0.36 -13.03
CA SER A 120 -22.36 0.85 -13.11
C SER A 120 -23.82 0.42 -13.12
N PRO A 121 -24.46 0.21 -11.95
CA PRO A 121 -25.84 -0.23 -11.91
C PRO A 121 -26.76 0.75 -12.65
N GLY A 122 -27.72 0.21 -13.40
CA GLY A 122 -28.77 1.02 -14.00
C GLY A 122 -29.64 1.69 -12.95
N ALA A 123 -30.45 2.69 -13.32
CA ALA A 123 -31.25 3.48 -12.39
C ALA A 123 -32.21 2.69 -11.48
N ASN A 124 -32.50 1.43 -11.81
CA ASN A 124 -33.37 0.52 -11.06
C ASN A 124 -32.64 -0.64 -10.38
N GLU A 125 -31.30 -0.66 -10.39
CA GLU A 125 -30.51 -1.71 -9.76
C GLU A 125 -29.88 -1.19 -8.47
N ALA A 126 -30.03 -1.94 -7.38
CA ALA A 126 -29.28 -1.66 -6.16
C ALA A 126 -27.79 -2.06 -6.36
N SER A 127 -26.87 -1.27 -5.83
CA SER A 127 -25.50 -1.72 -5.56
C SER A 127 -25.50 -2.61 -4.32
N TRP A 128 -24.62 -3.61 -4.26
CA TRP A 128 -24.49 -4.44 -3.06
C TRP A 128 -23.79 -3.71 -1.89
N CYS A 129 -23.34 -2.46 -2.12
CA CYS A 129 -22.48 -1.69 -1.22
C CYS A 129 -22.72 -0.18 -1.25
#